data_AF-B2TFR2-F1
#
_entry.id   AF-B2TFR2-F1
#
_cell.length_a   1.000
_cell.length_b   1.000
_cell.length_c   1.000
_cell.angle_alpha   90.00
_cell.angle_beta   90.00
_cell.angle_gamma   90.00
#
_symmetry.space_group_name_H-M   'P 1'
#
loop_
_entity.id
_entity.type
_entity.pdbx_description
1 polymer ?
#
loop_
_entity_poly.entity_id
_entity_poly.type
_entity_poly.pdbx_seq_one_letter_code
_entity_poly.pdbx_strand_id
1 'polypeptide(L)'
;MISAGLSFSISAYAIRNEVRSNGIRDFTFKPDPETSMRTSARNHFAGHIADVKSGAVNDEVILRTDDGLDIVAIITQGGAASLGLERNSTAFALVKASSVLVLVDFDSHKISARNCIAGTVSAVVKGAVNAEVEISVPEGAKIVSIITNDSVDRLGLAVGKPATAIFKASSVIVGIE
;
A
#
# COMPACT_ATOMS: atom_id res chain seq x y z
N MET A 1 -38.15 -8.76 -21.41
CA MET A 1 -38.55 -7.49 -20.76
C MET A 1 -37.64 -7.33 -19.54
N ILE A 2 -36.41 -6.79 -19.65
CA ILE A 2 -36.02 -5.35 -19.62
C ILE A 2 -36.53 -4.71 -18.31
N SER A 3 -35.74 -4.56 -17.23
CA SER A 3 -34.77 -3.48 -16.88
C SER A 3 -35.22 -2.89 -15.51
N ALA A 4 -34.44 -2.31 -14.60
CA ALA A 4 -33.03 -1.93 -14.46
C ALA A 4 -32.71 -1.83 -12.95
N GLY A 5 -31.44 -2.01 -12.59
CA GLY A 5 -30.92 -1.65 -11.29
C GLY A 5 -30.82 -0.13 -11.08
N LEU A 6 -30.84 0.29 -9.82
CA LEU A 6 -30.46 1.62 -9.38
C LEU A 6 -29.63 1.46 -8.10
N SER A 7 -28.35 1.14 -8.30
CA SER A 7 -27.31 1.48 -7.33
C SER A 7 -27.20 2.99 -7.33
N PHE A 8 -27.69 3.63 -6.25
CA PHE A 8 -27.50 5.06 -6.05
C PHE A 8 -26.04 5.30 -5.64
N SER A 9 -25.15 5.37 -6.64
CA SER A 9 -23.90 6.09 -6.48
C SER A 9 -24.25 7.54 -6.15
N ILE A 10 -23.86 8.00 -4.96
CA ILE A 10 -24.01 9.40 -4.55
C ILE A 10 -23.16 10.24 -5.52
N SER A 11 -23.82 10.72 -6.57
CA SER A 11 -23.22 11.65 -7.54
C SER A 11 -22.81 12.92 -6.82
N ALA A 12 -21.64 13.47 -7.15
CA ALA A 12 -21.16 14.75 -6.66
C ALA A 12 -22.17 15.90 -6.83
N TYR A 13 -23.18 15.71 -7.69
CA TYR A 13 -24.31 16.62 -7.87
C TYR A 13 -25.27 16.69 -6.67
N ALA A 14 -25.50 15.58 -5.96
CA ALA A 14 -26.38 15.53 -4.79
C ALA A 14 -25.79 16.33 -3.62
N ILE A 15 -24.49 16.17 -3.37
CA ILE A 15 -23.76 16.91 -2.33
C ILE A 15 -23.80 18.42 -2.60
N ARG A 16 -23.71 18.83 -3.87
CA ARG A 16 -23.68 20.26 -4.25
C ARG A 16 -24.99 20.99 -3.97
N ASN A 17 -26.13 20.30 -4.07
CA ASN A 17 -27.44 20.88 -3.81
C ASN A 17 -27.76 20.96 -2.32
N GLU A 18 -27.26 20.02 -1.52
CA GLU A 18 -27.49 19.96 -0.07
C GLU A 18 -26.57 20.94 0.71
N VAL A 19 -25.40 21.26 0.17
CA VAL A 19 -24.50 22.31 0.70
C VAL A 19 -25.14 23.71 0.60
N ARG A 20 -26.07 23.96 -0.33
CA ARG A 20 -26.76 25.25 -0.46
C ARG A 20 -27.86 25.47 0.58
N SER A 21 -28.44 24.43 1.17
CA SER A 21 -29.60 24.56 2.05
C SER A 21 -29.27 24.66 3.54
N ASN A 22 -28.20 24.01 4.03
CA ASN A 22 -28.06 23.77 5.49
C ASN A 22 -26.89 24.45 6.20
N GLY A 23 -26.05 25.23 5.52
CA GLY A 23 -24.91 25.90 6.16
C GLY A 23 -23.80 24.93 6.60
N ILE A 24 -22.56 25.40 6.59
CA ILE A 24 -21.34 24.58 6.67
C ILE A 24 -20.99 24.24 8.13
N ARG A 25 -21.90 23.69 8.94
CA ARG A 25 -21.60 23.50 10.38
C ARG A 25 -21.74 22.10 10.96
N ASP A 26 -22.15 21.08 10.21
CA ASP A 26 -22.18 19.73 10.81
C ASP A 26 -22.08 18.58 9.80
N PHE A 27 -21.10 18.64 8.89
CA PHE A 27 -20.74 17.48 8.08
C PHE A 27 -19.78 16.57 8.85
N THR A 28 -20.30 15.79 9.80
CA THR A 28 -19.58 14.58 10.23
C THR A 28 -19.69 13.57 9.09
N PHE A 29 -18.59 13.35 8.37
CA PHE A 29 -18.48 12.27 7.40
C PHE A 29 -18.65 10.94 8.14
N LYS A 30 -19.83 10.32 8.00
CA LYS A 30 -20.05 8.94 8.40
C LYS A 30 -19.80 8.07 7.18
N PRO A 31 -18.65 7.39 7.06
CA PRO A 31 -18.48 6.39 6.02
C PRO A 31 -19.57 5.34 6.19
N ASP A 32 -20.14 4.90 5.07
CA ASP A 32 -21.07 3.77 5.03
C ASP A 32 -20.32 2.53 5.55
N PRO A 33 -20.88 1.71 6.46
CA PRO A 33 -20.25 0.47 6.91
C PRO A 33 -19.86 -0.51 5.77
N GLU A 34 -20.43 -0.35 4.58
CA GLU A 34 -20.07 -1.11 3.36
C GLU A 34 -19.00 -0.42 2.48
N THR A 35 -18.49 0.76 2.84
CA THR A 35 -17.42 1.41 2.08
C THR A 35 -16.06 0.77 2.36
N SER A 36 -15.65 -0.16 1.49
CA SER A 36 -14.26 -0.61 1.40
C SER A 36 -13.33 0.60 1.33
N MET A 37 -12.27 0.57 2.15
CA MET A 37 -11.31 1.66 2.19
C MET A 37 -10.66 1.82 0.81
N ARG A 38 -10.86 2.98 0.17
CA ARG A 38 -10.23 3.31 -1.10
C ARG A 38 -9.03 4.21 -0.84
N THR A 39 -7.83 3.75 -1.19
CA THR A 39 -6.61 4.54 -1.05
C THR A 39 -5.89 4.69 -2.38
N SER A 40 -5.02 5.69 -2.48
CA SER A 40 -4.15 5.86 -3.66
C SER A 40 -2.91 4.96 -3.63
N ALA A 41 -2.67 4.24 -2.52
CA ALA A 41 -1.57 3.29 -2.44
C ALA A 41 -1.87 2.13 -3.40
N ARG A 42 -0.89 1.76 -4.22
CA ARG A 42 -1.03 0.66 -5.18
C ARG A 42 -0.69 -0.69 -4.58
N ASN A 43 0.08 -0.68 -3.49
CA ASN A 43 0.44 -1.88 -2.76
C ASN A 43 -0.44 -1.93 -1.52
N HIS A 44 -1.28 -2.95 -1.45
CA HIS A 44 -2.17 -3.24 -0.34
C HIS A 44 -1.96 -4.69 0.07
N PHE A 45 -1.59 -4.88 1.32
CA PHE A 45 -1.26 -6.18 1.88
C PHE A 45 -2.18 -6.43 3.08
N ALA A 46 -3.10 -7.38 2.95
CA ALA A 46 -3.95 -7.81 4.05
C ALA A 46 -3.27 -8.94 4.84
N GLY A 47 -3.53 -9.00 6.14
CA GLY A 47 -3.04 -10.07 6.98
C GLY A 47 -3.23 -9.80 8.47
N HIS A 48 -2.25 -10.20 9.27
CA HIS A 48 -2.27 -10.03 10.71
C HIS A 48 -0.94 -9.54 11.25
N ILE A 49 -0.98 -8.88 12.41
CA ILE A 49 0.22 -8.46 13.10
C ILE A 49 0.93 -9.69 13.69
N ALA A 50 2.10 -10.02 13.16
CA ALA A 50 2.93 -11.12 13.65
C ALA A 50 3.74 -10.72 14.88
N ASP A 51 4.21 -9.47 14.94
CA ASP A 51 4.98 -8.96 16.08
C ASP A 51 4.88 -7.44 16.21
N VAL A 52 4.96 -6.96 17.45
CA VAL A 52 5.08 -5.53 17.77
C VAL A 52 6.20 -5.36 18.79
N LYS A 53 7.24 -4.65 18.38
CA LYS A 53 8.35 -4.27 19.25
C LYS A 53 8.26 -2.80 19.57
N SER A 54 7.75 -2.50 20.76
CA SER A 54 7.60 -1.12 21.19
C SER A 54 8.91 -0.45 21.56
N GLY A 55 9.04 0.81 21.16
CA GLY A 55 10.17 1.69 21.49
C GLY A 55 9.72 2.95 22.21
N ALA A 56 10.68 3.81 22.59
CA ALA A 56 10.38 5.05 23.31
C ALA A 56 9.65 6.10 22.44
N VAL A 57 9.78 6.02 21.12
CA VAL A 57 9.20 6.97 20.16
C VAL A 57 8.47 6.25 19.03
N ASN A 58 9.10 5.21 18.48
CA ASN A 58 8.56 4.42 17.40
C ASN A 58 8.53 2.95 17.78
N ASP A 59 7.53 2.27 17.23
CA ASP A 59 7.34 0.84 17.33
C ASP A 59 7.68 0.20 15.97
N GLU A 60 8.38 -0.93 16.02
CA GLU A 60 8.58 -1.80 14.86
C GLU A 60 7.46 -2.85 14.85
N VAL A 61 6.69 -2.86 13.77
CA VAL A 61 5.55 -3.75 13.59
C VAL A 61 5.84 -4.67 12.41
N ILE A 62 5.62 -5.96 12.58
CA ILE A 62 5.70 -6.95 11.50
C ILE A 62 4.28 -7.37 11.18
N LEU A 63 3.81 -7.07 9.97
CA LEU A 63 2.58 -7.60 9.41
C LEU A 63 2.91 -8.82 8.55
N ARG A 64 2.32 -9.96 8.86
CA ARG A 64 2.37 -11.15 8.02
C ARG A 64 1.13 -11.20 7.17
N THR A 65 1.33 -11.20 5.87
CA THR A 65 0.25 -11.33 4.89
C THR A 65 -0.29 -12.75 4.84
N ASP A 66 -1.49 -12.91 4.27
CA ASP A 66 -2.13 -14.23 4.11
C ASP A 66 -1.30 -15.18 3.23
N ASP A 67 -0.51 -14.64 2.30
CA ASP A 67 0.40 -15.39 1.45
C ASP A 67 1.79 -15.64 2.08
N GLY A 68 2.00 -15.18 3.32
CA GLY A 68 3.18 -15.51 4.13
C GLY A 68 4.34 -14.52 4.03
N LEU A 69 4.16 -13.41 3.31
CA LEU A 69 5.13 -12.33 3.20
C LEU A 69 5.13 -11.46 4.48
N ASP A 70 6.32 -11.16 5.01
CA ASP A 70 6.48 -10.24 6.13
C ASP A 70 6.73 -8.82 5.64
N ILE A 71 5.88 -7.88 6.07
CA ILE A 71 6.03 -6.45 5.85
C ILE A 71 6.38 -5.79 7.17
N VAL A 72 7.56 -5.18 7.24
CA VAL A 72 8.04 -4.44 8.40
C VAL A 72 7.63 -2.96 8.28
N ALA A 73 6.95 -2.44 9.29
CA ALA A 73 6.56 -1.05 9.42
C ALA A 73 7.23 -0.41 10.65
N ILE A 74 7.56 0.87 10.53
CA ILE A 74 7.96 1.71 11.67
C ILE A 74 6.91 2.79 11.81
N ILE A 75 6.17 2.75 12.92
CA ILE A 75 5.10 3.69 13.24
C ILE A 75 5.37 4.35 14.59
N THR A 76 4.72 5.47 14.87
CA THR A 76 4.86 6.11 16.19
C THR A 76 4.22 5.24 17.26
N GLN A 77 4.78 5.24 18.47
CA GLN A 77 4.22 4.50 19.61
C GLN A 77 2.77 4.93 19.88
N GLY A 78 2.48 6.23 19.79
CA GLY A 78 1.10 6.74 19.91
C GLY A 78 0.17 6.25 18.80
N GLY A 79 0.68 6.07 17.57
CA GLY A 79 -0.08 5.49 16.46
C GLY A 79 -0.40 4.00 16.68
N ALA A 80 0.60 3.22 17.09
CA ALA A 80 0.43 1.81 17.44
C ALA A 80 -0.61 1.64 18.56
N ALA A 81 -0.48 2.42 19.63
CA ALA A 81 -1.39 2.40 20.77
C ALA A 81 -2.82 2.83 20.40
N SER A 82 -2.96 3.88 19.57
CA SER A 82 -4.29 4.36 19.13
C SER A 82 -5.03 3.36 18.25
N LEU A 83 -4.28 2.58 17.46
CA LEU A 83 -4.80 1.48 16.65
C LEU A 83 -4.99 0.19 17.44
N GLY A 84 -4.52 0.12 18.70
CA GLY A 84 -4.57 -1.10 19.51
C GLY A 84 -3.79 -2.26 18.88
N LEU A 85 -2.68 -1.98 18.19
CA LEU A 85 -1.91 -3.03 17.52
C LEU A 85 -1.26 -3.95 18.54
N GLU A 86 -1.60 -5.22 18.45
CA GLU A 86 -1.00 -6.31 19.20
C GLU A 86 -0.84 -7.54 18.31
N ARG A 87 -0.15 -8.56 18.80
CA ARG A 87 0.01 -9.80 18.05
C ARG A 87 -1.37 -10.40 17.73
N ASN A 88 -1.53 -10.85 16.49
CA ASN A 88 -2.75 -11.40 15.89
C ASN A 88 -3.87 -10.39 15.59
N SER A 89 -3.67 -9.08 15.78
CA SER A 89 -4.62 -8.09 15.26
C SER A 89 -4.77 -8.25 13.74
N THR A 90 -6.00 -8.35 13.24
CA THR A 90 -6.28 -8.27 11.80
C THR A 90 -5.95 -6.86 11.32
N ALA A 91 -5.11 -6.77 10.30
CA ALA A 91 -4.56 -5.50 9.87
C ALA A 91 -4.23 -5.53 8.38
N PHE A 92 -3.97 -4.35 7.84
CA PHE A 92 -3.47 -4.20 6.48
C PHE A 92 -2.32 -3.19 6.44
N ALA A 93 -1.43 -3.38 5.46
CA ALA A 93 -0.35 -2.47 5.16
C ALA A 93 -0.55 -1.83 3.78
N LEU A 94 -0.27 -0.53 3.71
CA LEU A 94 -0.32 0.27 2.50
C LEU A 94 1.05 0.84 2.19
N VAL A 95 1.50 0.69 0.94
CA VAL A 95 2.75 1.28 0.46
C VAL A 95 2.51 2.00 -0.85
N LYS A 96 2.87 3.29 -0.90
CA LYS A 96 2.77 4.07 -2.13
C LYS A 96 3.80 3.56 -3.14
N ALA A 97 3.39 3.33 -4.39
CA ALA A 97 4.28 2.79 -5.41
C ALA A 97 5.51 3.67 -5.70
N SER A 98 5.39 4.99 -5.57
CA SER A 98 6.52 5.92 -5.72
C SER A 98 7.54 5.86 -4.56
N SER A 99 7.24 5.12 -3.49
CA SER A 99 8.15 4.86 -2.36
C SER A 99 8.85 3.50 -2.46
N VAL A 100 8.48 2.69 -3.45
CA VAL A 100 9.11 1.41 -3.74
C VAL A 100 10.22 1.62 -4.75
N LEU A 101 11.46 1.37 -4.36
CA LEU A 101 12.62 1.32 -5.23
C LEU A 101 12.72 -0.06 -5.88
N VAL A 102 13.32 -0.10 -7.06
CA VAL A 102 13.64 -1.35 -7.78
C VAL A 102 15.16 -1.48 -7.83
N LEU A 103 15.65 -2.65 -7.43
CA LEU A 103 17.07 -2.98 -7.45
C LEU A 103 17.32 -4.22 -8.30
N VAL A 104 18.40 -4.20 -9.06
CA VAL A 104 18.92 -5.33 -9.85
C VAL A 104 20.38 -5.55 -9.45
N ASP A 105 20.84 -6.81 -9.51
CA ASP A 105 22.25 -7.19 -9.34
C ASP A 105 22.95 -6.62 -8.09
N PHE A 106 22.29 -6.67 -6.92
CA PHE A 106 22.84 -6.14 -5.67
C PHE A 106 22.55 -7.02 -4.45
N ASP A 107 23.45 -6.99 -3.49
CA ASP A 107 23.31 -7.64 -2.18
C ASP A 107 22.32 -6.88 -1.28
N SER A 108 21.07 -7.35 -1.24
CA SER A 108 20.00 -6.72 -0.45
C SER A 108 20.29 -6.59 1.06
N HIS A 109 21.33 -7.24 1.59
CA HIS A 109 21.74 -7.13 2.99
C HIS A 109 22.58 -5.90 3.31
N LYS A 110 23.02 -5.15 2.29
CA LYS A 110 23.88 -3.96 2.45
C LYS A 110 23.12 -2.64 2.34
N ILE A 111 21.84 -2.64 2.67
CA ILE A 111 21.02 -1.42 2.71
C ILE A 111 20.22 -1.31 4.01
N SER A 112 19.82 -0.08 4.35
CA SER A 112 19.06 0.22 5.57
C SER A 112 17.55 -0.03 5.45
N ALA A 113 17.04 -0.32 4.25
CA ALA A 113 15.64 -0.68 4.08
C ALA A 113 15.37 -2.04 4.73
N ARG A 114 14.24 -2.16 5.42
CA ARG A 114 13.84 -3.40 6.12
C ARG A 114 13.02 -4.33 5.24
N ASN A 115 12.36 -3.77 4.22
CA ASN A 115 11.58 -4.54 3.25
C ASN A 115 12.41 -4.65 1.97
N CYS A 116 12.92 -5.86 1.73
CA CYS A 116 13.68 -6.22 0.54
C CYS A 116 13.07 -7.51 0.00
N ILE A 117 12.22 -7.40 -1.02
CA ILE A 117 11.37 -8.51 -1.45
C ILE A 117 11.80 -8.87 -2.88
N ALA A 118 12.47 -10.02 -3.00
CA ALA A 118 12.98 -10.52 -4.27
C ALA A 118 11.84 -11.11 -5.09
N GLY A 119 11.87 -10.86 -6.39
CA GLY A 119 10.89 -11.40 -7.32
C GLY A 119 11.33 -11.28 -8.76
N THR A 120 10.34 -11.36 -9.64
CA THR A 120 10.53 -11.27 -11.09
C THR A 120 9.61 -10.20 -11.65
N VAL A 121 10.15 -9.36 -12.52
CA VAL A 121 9.36 -8.34 -13.23
C VAL A 121 8.28 -9.04 -14.05
N SER A 122 7.01 -8.77 -13.75
CA SER A 122 5.85 -9.33 -14.43
C SER A 122 5.27 -8.37 -15.47
N ALA A 123 5.42 -7.06 -15.27
CA ALA A 123 4.98 -6.04 -16.21
C ALA A 123 5.85 -4.76 -16.13
N VAL A 124 5.99 -4.08 -17.27
CA VAL A 124 6.56 -2.73 -17.36
C VAL A 124 5.70 -1.91 -18.30
N VAL A 125 5.07 -0.85 -17.79
CA VAL A 125 4.21 0.05 -18.55
C VAL A 125 4.82 1.45 -18.50
N LYS A 126 5.45 1.88 -19.60
CA LYS A 126 6.00 3.23 -19.72
C LYS A 126 4.88 4.24 -20.00
N GLY A 127 4.87 5.33 -19.24
CA GLY A 127 4.11 6.54 -19.53
C GLY A 127 4.99 7.61 -20.18
N ALA A 128 4.56 8.87 -20.10
CA ALA A 128 5.31 9.99 -20.69
C ALA A 128 6.67 10.25 -20.03
N VAL A 129 6.76 10.09 -18.69
CA VAL A 129 7.96 10.38 -17.89
C VAL A 129 8.33 9.22 -16.98
N ASN A 130 7.32 8.61 -16.36
CA ASN A 130 7.46 7.51 -15.42
C ASN A 130 6.92 6.22 -16.01
N ALA A 131 7.41 5.11 -15.50
CA ALA A 131 6.91 3.77 -15.76
C ALA A 131 6.33 3.16 -14.50
N GLU A 132 5.30 2.34 -14.70
CA GLU A 132 4.80 1.39 -13.71
C GLU A 132 5.51 0.05 -13.93
N VAL A 133 6.15 -0.45 -12.87
CA VAL A 133 6.83 -1.74 -12.87
C VAL A 133 6.13 -2.63 -11.84
N GLU A 134 5.62 -3.78 -12.29
CA GLU A 134 5.06 -4.81 -11.43
C GLU A 134 6.11 -5.91 -11.23
N ILE A 135 6.31 -6.31 -9.97
CA ILE A 135 7.19 -7.40 -9.55
C ILE A 135 6.31 -8.46 -8.90
N SER A 136 6.25 -9.64 -9.50
CA SER A 136 5.63 -10.82 -8.90
C SER A 136 6.61 -11.48 -7.94
N VAL A 137 6.15 -11.79 -6.73
CA VAL A 137 6.96 -12.47 -5.71
C VAL A 137 6.53 -13.94 -5.60
N PRO A 138 7.41 -14.87 -5.19
CA PRO A 138 7.10 -16.30 -5.12
C PRO A 138 5.87 -16.65 -4.27
N GLU A 139 5.62 -15.87 -3.23
CA GLU A 139 4.51 -16.02 -2.29
C GLU A 139 3.15 -15.71 -2.95
N GLY A 140 3.13 -15.01 -4.09
CA GLY A 140 1.92 -14.72 -4.87
C GLY A 140 1.53 -13.24 -4.90
N ALA A 141 2.05 -12.45 -3.97
CA ALA A 141 1.90 -11.00 -3.99
C ALA A 141 2.49 -10.35 -5.26
N LYS A 142 1.94 -9.19 -5.58
CA LYS A 142 2.43 -8.30 -6.63
C LYS A 142 2.78 -6.97 -6.03
N ILE A 143 3.99 -6.49 -6.30
CA ILE A 143 4.47 -5.21 -5.81
C ILE A 143 4.64 -4.27 -7.00
N VAL A 144 3.95 -3.15 -6.93
CA VAL A 144 3.97 -2.09 -7.93
C VAL A 144 4.91 -0.98 -7.48
N SER A 145 5.81 -0.60 -8.39
CA SER A 145 6.71 0.53 -8.26
C SER A 145 6.47 1.55 -9.37
N ILE A 146 6.54 2.84 -9.04
CA ILE A 146 6.58 3.92 -10.04
C ILE A 146 8.00 4.51 -10.02
N ILE A 147 8.73 4.33 -11.13
CA ILE A 147 10.07 4.87 -11.34
C ILE A 147 10.16 5.63 -12.67
N THR A 148 11.24 6.35 -12.93
CA THR A 148 11.42 7.06 -14.21
C THR A 148 11.64 6.08 -15.37
N ASN A 149 11.24 6.46 -16.58
CA ASN A 149 11.56 5.71 -17.79
C ASN A 149 13.08 5.47 -17.93
N ASP A 150 13.88 6.49 -17.63
CA ASP A 150 15.35 6.39 -17.61
C ASP A 150 15.86 5.34 -16.61
N SER A 151 15.17 5.14 -15.49
CA SER A 151 15.55 4.12 -14.50
C SER A 151 15.20 2.73 -15.01
N VAL A 152 14.06 2.54 -15.70
CA VAL A 152 13.74 1.28 -16.38
C VAL A 152 14.84 0.93 -17.38
N ASP A 153 15.24 1.89 -18.21
CA ASP A 153 16.25 1.67 -19.24
C ASP A 153 17.64 1.41 -18.65
N ARG A 154 18.05 2.22 -17.67
CA ARG A 154 19.36 2.08 -16.99
C ARG A 154 19.49 0.76 -16.22
N LEU A 155 18.41 0.30 -15.58
CA LEU A 155 18.38 -0.97 -14.85
C LEU A 155 18.09 -2.17 -15.78
N GLY A 156 17.80 -1.91 -17.06
CA GLY A 156 17.49 -2.92 -18.06
C GLY A 156 16.26 -3.75 -17.71
N LEU A 157 15.26 -3.18 -17.02
CA LEU A 157 14.08 -3.92 -16.55
C LEU A 157 13.22 -4.38 -17.74
N ALA A 158 12.84 -5.65 -17.72
CA ALA A 158 11.96 -6.27 -18.71
C ALA A 158 11.24 -7.45 -18.06
N VAL A 159 10.08 -7.82 -18.61
CA VAL A 159 9.32 -8.98 -18.13
C VAL A 159 10.21 -10.22 -18.11
N GLY A 160 10.14 -10.98 -17.01
CA GLY A 160 10.93 -12.19 -16.77
C GLY A 160 12.30 -11.94 -16.14
N LYS A 161 12.74 -10.68 -15.99
CA LYS A 161 14.01 -10.39 -15.32
C LYS A 161 13.87 -10.39 -13.79
N PRO A 162 14.88 -10.87 -13.05
CA PRO A 162 14.90 -10.76 -11.60
C PRO A 162 15.00 -9.29 -11.17
N ALA A 163 14.26 -8.93 -10.14
CA ALA A 163 14.32 -7.63 -9.51
C ALA A 163 13.88 -7.70 -8.05
N THR A 164 14.40 -6.82 -7.21
CA THR A 164 14.02 -6.72 -5.80
C THR A 164 13.26 -5.42 -5.56
N ALA A 165 12.04 -5.53 -5.04
CA ALA A 165 11.27 -4.39 -4.55
C ALA A 165 11.76 -4.00 -3.15
N ILE A 166 12.05 -2.71 -2.98
CA ILE A 166 12.68 -2.22 -1.75
C ILE A 166 11.96 -0.97 -1.26
N PHE A 167 11.54 -0.97 0.00
CA PHE A 167 10.97 0.22 0.64
C PHE A 167 11.32 0.27 2.12
N LYS A 168 11.45 1.48 2.65
CA LYS A 168 11.69 1.66 4.08
C LYS A 168 10.45 1.29 4.88
N ALA A 169 10.68 0.75 6.08
CA ALA A 169 9.60 0.48 7.03
C ALA A 169 8.82 1.74 7.42
N SER A 170 9.46 2.91 7.41
CA SER A 170 8.81 4.21 7.62
C SER A 170 7.91 4.67 6.45
N SER A 171 7.93 3.98 5.32
CA SER A 171 7.04 4.25 4.17
C SER A 171 5.80 3.36 4.18
N VAL A 172 5.67 2.48 5.18
CA VAL A 172 4.53 1.58 5.35
C VAL A 172 3.52 2.24 6.27
N ILE A 173 2.28 2.35 5.81
CA ILE A 173 1.14 2.75 6.65
C ILE A 173 0.42 1.48 7.07
N VAL A 174 0.12 1.34 8.36
CA VAL A 174 -0.66 0.23 8.92
C VAL A 174 -2.05 0.74 9.28
N GLY A 175 -3.07 -0.06 8.96
CA GLY A 175 -4.44 0.12 9.44
C GLY A 175 -5.01 -1.19 9.97
N ILE A 176 -6.12 -1.10 10.69
CA ILE A 176 -6.87 -2.24 11.23
C ILE A 176 -8.19 -2.39 10.47
N GLU A 177 -8.71 -3.60 10.39
CA GLU A 177 -10.08 -3.88 9.91
C GLU A 177 -11.11 -3.70 11.02
#